data_AF-A0A2G6LDK1-F1
#
_entry.id   AF-A0A2G6LDK1-F1
#
_cell.length_a   1.000
_cell.length_b   1.000
_cell.length_c   1.000
_cell.angle_alpha   90.00
_cell.angle_beta   90.00
_cell.angle_gamma   90.00
#
_symmetry.space_group_name_H-M   'P 1'
#
loop_
_entity.id
_entity.type
_entity.pdbx_description
1 polymer ?
#
loop_
_entity_poly.entity_id
_entity_poly.type
_entity_poly.pdbx_seq_one_letter_code
_entity_poly.pdbx_strand_id
1 'polypeptide(L)' 'MDMTAVLVDDRVSAGDHVICWGEGLPIERICEHANTIPHQLLTTVTERPVKCIE' A
#
# COMPACT_ATOMS: atom_id res chain seq x y z
N MET A 1 15.41 -0.27 -2.47
CA MET A 1 14.28 -0.96 -3.12
C MET A 1 13.09 -0.05 -2.92
N ASP A 2 12.53 0.45 -4.02
CA ASP A 2 11.83 1.75 -4.02
C ASP A 2 10.55 1.74 -4.85
N MET A 3 10.33 0.70 -5.66
CA MET A 3 9.25 0.63 -6.63
C MET A 3 8.60 -0.76 -6.63
N THR A 4 7.28 -0.78 -6.86
CA THR A 4 6.48 -1.98 -7.07
C THR A 4 5.78 -1.87 -8.42
N ALA A 5 5.92 -2.89 -9.27
CA ALA A 5 5.23 -2.93 -10.55
C ALA A 5 3.82 -3.51 -10.37
N VAL A 6 2.84 -2.91 -11.04
CA VAL A 6 1.45 -3.38 -11.10
C VAL A 6 0.99 -3.41 -12.54
N LEU A 7 0.08 -4.33 -12.86
CA LEU A 7 -0.56 -4.38 -14.17
C LEU A 7 -1.67 -3.33 -14.22
N VAL A 8 -1.69 -2.52 -15.28
CA VAL A 8 -2.68 -1.45 -15.50
C VAL A 8 -3.22 -1.51 -16.94
N ASP A 9 -4.37 -0.87 -17.17
CA ASP A 9 -4.92 -0.66 -18.50
C ASP A 9 -4.54 0.74 -19.06
N ASP A 10 -5.13 1.11 -20.20
CA ASP A 10 -4.87 2.38 -20.90
C ASP A 10 -5.49 3.61 -20.24
N ARG A 11 -6.21 3.45 -19.12
CA ARG A 11 -6.88 4.53 -18.39
C ARG A 11 -6.04 5.09 -17.26
N VAL A 12 -4.94 4.44 -16.92
CA VAL A 12 -4.03 4.85 -15.84
C VAL A 12 -2.89 5.70 -16.39
N SER A 13 -2.58 6.79 -15.70
CA SER A 13 -1.51 7.73 -16.05
C SER A 13 -0.51 7.90 -14.91
N ALA A 14 0.70 8.33 -15.26
CA ALA A 14 1.70 8.67 -14.25
C ALA A 14 1.22 9.85 -13.39
N GLY A 15 1.33 9.68 -12.07
CA GLY A 15 0.84 10.67 -11.09
C GLY A 15 -0.52 10.30 -10.47
N ASP A 16 -1.22 9.30 -11.00
CA ASP A 16 -2.46 8.81 -10.40
C ASP A 16 -2.21 8.26 -8.99
N HIS A 17 -3.17 8.48 -8.09
CA HIS A 17 -3.10 8.03 -6.71
C HIS A 17 -3.21 6.50 -6.62
N VAL A 18 -2.38 5.90 -5.76
CA VAL A 18 -2.37 4.46 -5.49
C VAL A 18 -2.61 4.21 -4.00
N ILE A 19 -3.48 3.25 -3.69
CA ILE A 19 -3.77 2.80 -2.33
C ILE A 19 -3.10 1.43 -2.12
N CYS A 20 -2.14 1.36 -1.20
CA CYS A 20 -1.53 0.08 -0.79
C CYS A 20 -2.41 -0.67 0.24
N TRP A 21 -3.10 0.07 1.11
CA TRP A 21 -4.20 -0.34 1.98
C TRP A 21 -4.93 0.94 2.43
N GLY A 22 -6.23 0.86 2.73
CA GLY A 22 -7.04 2.02 3.11
C GLY A 22 -8.50 1.88 2.69
N GLU A 23 -9.12 3.00 2.31
CA GLU A 23 -10.50 3.03 1.84
C GLU A 23 -10.70 2.08 0.63
N GLY A 24 -11.69 1.19 0.72
CA GLY A 24 -11.95 0.18 -0.31
C GLY A 24 -10.95 -0.99 -0.38
N LEU A 25 -9.85 -0.96 0.39
CA LEU A 25 -8.82 -1.99 0.43
C LEU A 25 -8.33 -2.24 1.87
N PRO A 26 -9.06 -3.04 2.67
CA PRO A 26 -8.70 -3.29 4.07
C PRO A 26 -7.33 -3.97 4.19
N ILE A 27 -6.58 -3.61 5.25
CA ILE A 27 -5.22 -4.11 5.49
C ILE A 27 -5.19 -5.63 5.73
N GLU A 28 -6.26 -6.19 6.28
CA GLU A 28 -6.42 -7.62 6.53
C GLU A 28 -6.33 -8.42 5.22
N ARG A 29 -6.95 -7.92 4.15
CA ARG A 29 -6.89 -8.55 2.81
C ARG A 29 -5.46 -8.58 2.27
N ILE A 30 -4.68 -7.53 2.53
CA ILE A 30 -3.26 -7.50 2.15
C ILE A 30 -2.48 -8.54 2.94
N CYS A 31 -2.74 -8.65 4.24
CA CYS A 31 -2.05 -9.58 5.13
C CYS A 31 -2.31 -11.05 4.76
N GLU A 32 -3.53 -11.40 4.34
CA GLU A 32 -3.87 -12.73 3.81
C GLU A 32 -2.99 -13.11 2.62
N HIS A 33 -2.82 -12.20 1.65
CA HIS A 33 -1.99 -12.44 0.47
C HIS A 33 -0.48 -12.37 0.75
N ALA A 34 -0.06 -11.55 1.73
CA ALA A 34 1.33 -11.38 2.11
C ALA A 34 1.81 -12.39 3.18
N ASN A 35 0.94 -13.31 3.60
CA ASN A 35 1.20 -14.30 4.65
C ASN A 35 1.78 -13.67 5.93
N THR A 36 1.11 -12.62 6.42
CA THR A 36 1.52 -11.85 7.61
C THR A 36 0.29 -11.42 8.41
N ILE A 37 0.48 -10.58 9.43
CA ILE A 37 -0.58 -10.03 10.27
C ILE A 37 -0.59 -8.50 10.24
N PRO A 38 -1.74 -7.83 10.51
CA PRO A 38 -1.85 -6.37 10.46
C PRO A 38 -0.82 -5.64 11.32
N HIS A 39 -0.57 -6.13 12.55
CA HIS A 39 0.41 -5.53 13.45
C HIS A 39 1.80 -5.46 12.82
N GLN A 40 2.24 -6.55 12.18
CA GLN A 40 3.55 -6.60 11.54
C GLN A 40 3.60 -5.64 10.35
N LEU A 41 2.56 -5.58 9.51
CA LEU A 41 2.53 -4.68 8.36
C LEU A 41 2.57 -3.19 8.80
N LEU A 42 1.86 -2.83 9.87
CA LEU A 42 1.82 -1.46 10.40
C LEU A 42 3.14 -1.04 11.06
N THR A 43 3.78 -1.94 11.80
CA THR A 43 4.96 -1.62 12.62
C THR A 43 6.30 -1.77 11.89
N THR A 44 6.31 -2.40 10.71
CA THR A 44 7.53 -2.57 9.91
C THR A 44 7.72 -1.47 8.85
N VAL A 45 6.79 -0.51 8.76
CA VAL A 45 6.95 0.66 7.89
C VAL A 45 8.14 1.49 8.36
N THR A 46 9.05 1.82 7.44
CA THR A 46 10.25 2.62 7.74
C THR A 46 9.91 4.11 7.95
N GLU A 47 10.89 4.94 8.30
CA GLU A 47 10.68 6.38 8.53
C GLU A 47 10.49 7.21 7.25
N ARG A 48 10.65 6.60 6.06
CA ARG A 48 10.63 7.33 4.79
C ARG A 48 9.26 7.88 4.38
N PRO A 49 8.13 7.15 4.54
CA PRO A 49 6.82 7.70 4.22
C PRO A 49 6.47 8.89 5.12
N VAL A 50 5.90 9.95 4.53
CA VAL A 50 5.44 11.13 5.27
C VAL A 50 4.17 10.78 6.04
N LYS A 51 4.14 11.12 7.32
CA LYS A 51 2.95 11.01 8.16
C LYS A 51 2.09 12.25 7.96
N CYS A 52 0.92 12.08 7.36
CA CYS A 52 -0.11 13.10 7.28
C CYS A 52 -1.07 12.90 8.45
N ILE A 53 -1.17 13.88 9.33
CA ILE A 53 -2.13 13.90 10.44
C ILE A 53 -3.03 15.10 10.16
N GLU A 54 -4.28 14.82 9.79
CA GLU A 54 -5.33 15.84 9.69
C GLU A 54 -5.88 16.20 11.08
#